data_AF-A0A4D4N194-F1
#
_entry.id   AF-A0A4D4N194-F1
#
_cell.length_a   1.000
_cell.length_b   1.000
_cell.length_c   1.000
_cell.angle_alpha   90.00
_cell.angle_beta   90.00
_cell.angle_gamma   90.00
#
_symmetry.space_group_name_H-M   'P 1'
#
loop_
_entity.id
_entity.type
_entity.pdbx_description
1 polymer ?
#
loop_
_entity_poly.entity_id
_entity_poly.type
_entity_poly.pdbx_seq_one_letter_code
_entity_poly.pdbx_strand_id
1 'polypeptide(L)'
;MPLARRVLLTALAAGSAGAAVACDPASADGAPAAGSAATAARRLLPRHWRQLTFRTAGGRDTFQVSGRTGRVTVTGGTPATQLTGLNWYLRNIADADINWAGRQLRLPAHCRASPAQ
;
A
#
# COMPACT_ATOMS: atom_id res chain seq x y z
N MET A 1 25.70 -43.51 -32.24
CA MET A 1 24.94 -43.31 -33.48
C MET A 1 24.01 -42.10 -33.32
N PRO A 2 23.78 -41.32 -34.39
CA PRO A 2 23.69 -39.85 -34.37
C PRO A 2 22.32 -39.27 -34.02
N LEU A 3 22.36 -37.99 -33.62
CA LEU A 3 21.24 -37.09 -33.30
C LEU A 3 20.26 -36.94 -34.48
N ALA A 4 18.97 -37.06 -34.21
CA ALA A 4 17.91 -36.66 -35.13
C ALA A 4 17.37 -35.28 -34.75
N ARG A 5 17.88 -34.26 -35.44
CA ARG A 5 17.38 -32.89 -35.46
C ARG A 5 16.21 -32.82 -36.44
N ARG A 6 15.02 -32.41 -36.01
CA ARG A 6 13.97 -31.91 -36.93
C ARG A 6 13.32 -30.65 -36.37
N VAL A 7 13.44 -29.60 -37.18
CA VAL A 7 12.95 -28.22 -37.03
C VAL A 7 11.61 -28.11 -37.75
N LEU A 8 10.66 -27.36 -37.17
CA LEU A 8 9.56 -26.67 -37.88
C LEU A 8 9.03 -25.57 -36.93
N LEU A 9 9.54 -24.34 -36.98
CA LEU A 9 9.06 -23.15 -37.73
C LEU A 9 7.57 -22.75 -37.51
N THR A 10 7.41 -21.57 -36.89
CA THR A 10 6.39 -20.49 -37.11
C THR A 10 4.91 -20.83 -37.04
N ALA A 11 3.97 -19.99 -36.64
CA ALA A 11 3.83 -18.69 -35.97
C ALA A 11 2.31 -18.44 -36.00
N LEU A 12 1.69 -17.81 -35.00
CA LEU A 12 0.43 -17.06 -35.18
C LEU A 12 0.19 -16.16 -33.97
N ALA A 13 0.36 -14.86 -34.20
CA ALA A 13 -0.10 -13.80 -33.33
C ALA A 13 -1.64 -13.82 -33.29
N ALA A 14 -2.20 -13.89 -32.08
CA ALA A 14 -3.60 -13.55 -31.84
C ALA A 14 -3.59 -12.35 -30.88
N GLY A 15 -3.96 -11.20 -31.44
CA GLY A 15 -4.06 -9.95 -30.72
C GLY A 15 -5.19 -10.00 -29.69
N SER A 16 -4.86 -9.56 -28.48
CA SER A 16 -5.84 -9.00 -27.56
C SER A 16 -5.44 -7.54 -27.39
N ALA A 17 -6.13 -6.65 -28.10
CA ALA A 17 -6.11 -5.23 -27.80
C ALA A 17 -6.74 -5.04 -26.41
N GLY A 18 -5.93 -5.23 -25.37
CA GLY A 18 -6.30 -4.88 -24.02
C GLY A 18 -6.40 -3.37 -23.97
N ALA A 19 -7.63 -2.85 -23.95
CA ALA A 19 -7.88 -1.48 -23.58
C ALA A 19 -7.21 -1.24 -22.23
N ALA A 20 -6.06 -0.57 -22.25
CA ALA A 20 -5.43 -0.09 -21.05
C ALA A 20 -6.39 0.95 -20.47
N VAL A 21 -7.19 0.54 -19.48
CA VAL A 21 -7.85 1.47 -18.58
C VAL A 21 -6.71 2.17 -17.85
N ALA A 22 -6.25 3.29 -18.40
CA ALA A 22 -5.41 4.21 -17.68
C ALA A 22 -6.21 4.58 -16.44
N CYS A 23 -5.77 4.11 -15.28
CA CYS A 23 -6.20 4.67 -14.00
C CYS A 23 -5.75 6.13 -14.03
N ASP A 24 -6.64 7.00 -14.48
CA ASP A 24 -6.51 8.44 -14.35
C ASP A 24 -6.39 8.70 -12.84
N PRO A 25 -5.23 9.16 -12.33
CA PRO A 25 -5.15 9.58 -10.95
C PRO A 25 -5.90 10.91 -10.89
N ALA A 26 -7.23 10.82 -10.84
CA ALA A 26 -8.09 11.98 -10.67
C ALA A 26 -7.59 12.74 -9.44
N SER A 27 -6.88 13.84 -9.70
CA SER A 27 -6.60 14.89 -8.74
C SER A 27 -7.95 15.46 -8.36
N ALA A 28 -8.58 14.86 -7.36
CA ALA A 28 -9.80 15.36 -6.77
C ALA A 28 -9.43 16.59 -5.93
N ASP A 29 -9.45 17.76 -6.59
CA ASP A 29 -9.53 19.05 -5.92
C ASP A 29 -10.88 19.19 -5.21
N GLY A 30 -10.84 19.75 -3.99
CA GLY A 30 -12.00 20.47 -3.44
C GLY A 30 -12.75 19.89 -2.24
N ALA A 31 -12.15 19.01 -1.44
CA ALA A 31 -12.45 18.73 -0.01
C ALA A 31 -11.58 17.52 0.38
N PRO A 32 -11.15 17.32 1.65
CA PRO A 32 -10.43 16.11 2.03
C PRO A 32 -11.40 14.92 2.04
N ALA A 33 -11.79 14.43 0.87
CA ALA A 33 -12.22 13.06 0.71
C ALA A 33 -11.08 12.22 1.28
N ALA A 34 -11.36 11.43 2.31
CA ALA A 34 -10.35 10.59 2.93
C ALA A 34 -9.69 9.75 1.83
N GLY A 35 -8.42 10.06 1.52
CA GLY A 35 -7.71 9.44 0.40
C GLY A 35 -7.79 7.92 0.46
N SER A 36 -7.61 7.22 -0.67
CA SER A 36 -7.81 5.76 -0.75
C SER A 36 -7.13 4.97 0.37
N ALA A 37 -5.94 5.41 0.82
CA ALA A 37 -5.24 4.85 1.97
C ALA A 37 -6.00 5.05 3.30
N ALA A 38 -6.52 6.25 3.57
CA ALA A 38 -7.33 6.53 4.76
C ALA A 38 -8.62 5.70 4.78
N THR A 39 -9.28 5.55 3.63
CA THR A 39 -10.49 4.72 3.49
C THR A 39 -10.18 3.23 3.75
N ALA A 40 -9.07 2.71 3.22
CA ALA A 40 -8.63 1.36 3.51
C ALA A 40 -8.27 1.18 4.99
N ALA A 41 -7.53 2.12 5.60
CA ALA A 41 -7.17 2.09 7.01
C ALA A 41 -8.39 2.06 7.93
N ARG A 42 -9.47 2.77 7.58
CA ARG A 42 -10.75 2.71 8.32
C ARG A 42 -11.37 1.32 8.33
N ARG A 43 -11.24 0.57 7.23
CA ARG A 43 -11.74 -0.82 7.13
C ARG A 43 -10.86 -1.79 7.91
N LEU A 44 -9.54 -1.60 7.88
CA LEU A 44 -8.59 -2.49 8.53
C LEU A 44 -8.51 -2.26 10.05
N LEU A 45 -8.59 -1.01 10.51
CA LEU A 45 -8.35 -0.58 11.88
C LEU A 45 -9.51 0.31 12.40
N PRO A 46 -10.73 -0.23 12.55
CA PRO A 46 -11.92 0.58 12.86
C PRO A 46 -11.83 1.32 14.21
N ARG A 47 -11.01 0.84 15.15
CA ARG A 47 -10.82 1.47 16.47
C ARG A 47 -9.70 2.53 16.48
N HIS A 48 -8.74 2.46 15.56
CA HIS A 48 -7.50 3.24 15.61
C HIS A 48 -7.32 4.19 14.43
N TRP A 49 -8.18 4.13 13.40
CA TRP A 49 -8.04 4.95 12.19
C TRP A 49 -7.96 6.45 12.45
N ARG A 50 -8.59 6.96 13.52
CA ARG A 50 -8.56 8.39 13.89
C ARG A 50 -7.19 8.88 14.33
N GLN A 51 -6.30 7.95 14.70
CA GLN A 51 -4.93 8.23 15.12
C GLN A 51 -3.95 8.23 13.94
N LEU A 52 -4.43 7.85 12.74
CA LEU A 52 -3.63 7.75 11.53
C LEU A 52 -3.93 8.93 10.61
N THR A 53 -2.88 9.57 10.12
CA THR A 53 -2.94 10.61 9.09
C THR A 53 -2.13 10.15 7.89
N PHE A 54 -2.68 10.32 6.70
CA PHE A 54 -2.00 9.98 5.45
C PHE A 54 -1.67 11.25 4.69
N ARG A 55 -0.44 11.35 4.19
CA ARG A 55 0.05 12.48 3.43
C ARG A 55 0.65 12.03 2.12
N THR A 56 0.21 12.61 1.02
CA THR A 56 0.80 12.37 -0.30
C THR A 56 1.97 13.31 -0.51
N ALA A 57 3.19 12.78 -0.41
CA ALA A 57 4.43 13.50 -0.70
C ALA A 57 5.57 12.50 -0.94
N GLY A 58 6.63 12.95 -1.61
CA GLY A 58 7.83 12.15 -1.90
C GLY A 58 7.76 11.38 -3.23
N GLY A 59 8.74 10.48 -3.42
CA GLY A 59 8.86 9.65 -4.62
C GLY A 59 7.80 8.54 -4.67
N ARG A 60 7.63 7.96 -5.87
CA ARG A 60 6.56 7.00 -6.16
C ARG A 60 6.55 5.80 -5.21
N ASP A 61 7.73 5.29 -4.87
CA ASP A 61 7.91 4.06 -4.07
C ASP A 61 8.56 4.30 -2.70
N THR A 62 8.62 5.55 -2.25
CA THR A 62 9.12 5.89 -0.91
C THR A 62 7.97 6.11 0.06
N PHE A 63 8.14 5.62 1.28
CA PHE A 63 7.25 5.96 2.40
C PHE A 63 8.08 6.49 3.57
N GLN A 64 7.44 7.31 4.40
CA GLN A 64 8.00 7.82 5.64
C GLN A 64 6.96 7.66 6.75
N VAL A 65 7.36 7.10 7.89
CA VAL A 65 6.50 7.01 9.07
C VAL A 65 7.05 7.94 10.14
N SER A 66 6.19 8.77 10.69
CA SER A 66 6.55 9.64 11.81
C SER A 66 5.35 9.85 12.71
N GLY A 67 5.56 10.00 14.00
CA GLY A 67 4.43 10.22 14.88
C GLY A 67 4.81 10.25 16.34
N ARG A 68 3.88 10.79 17.13
CA ARG A 68 3.92 10.69 18.58
C ARG A 68 2.84 9.72 19.04
N THR A 69 2.86 9.37 20.32
CA THR A 69 1.84 8.52 20.90
C THR A 69 0.44 9.08 20.60
N GLY A 70 -0.43 8.24 20.05
CA GLY A 70 -1.80 8.60 19.68
C GLY A 70 -1.96 9.35 18.34
N ARG A 71 -0.88 9.69 17.64
CA ARG A 71 -0.93 10.35 16.33
C ARG A 71 0.25 9.96 15.45
N VAL A 72 -0.02 9.14 14.45
CA VAL A 72 0.96 8.66 13.47
C VAL A 72 0.60 9.19 12.09
N THR A 73 1.61 9.72 11.41
CA THR A 73 1.52 10.21 10.03
C THR A 73 2.33 9.30 9.13
N VAL A 74 1.67 8.76 8.11
CA VAL A 74 2.31 8.00 7.05
C VAL A 74 2.33 8.83 5.79
N THR A 75 3.54 9.16 5.33
CA THR A 75 3.76 9.88 4.09
C THR A 75 4.16 8.90 3.00
N GLY A 76 3.64 9.06 1.79
CA GLY A 76 4.09 8.27 0.64
C GLY A 76 3.55 8.84 -0.66
N GLY A 77 4.25 8.60 -1.78
CA GLY A 77 3.90 9.15 -3.08
C GLY A 77 2.64 8.55 -3.70
N THR A 78 2.18 7.39 -3.24
CA THR A 78 0.95 6.74 -3.71
C THR A 78 0.16 6.15 -2.54
N PRO A 79 -1.15 5.87 -2.70
CA PRO A 79 -1.92 5.18 -1.67
C PRO A 79 -1.37 3.78 -1.34
N ALA A 80 -0.76 3.10 -2.32
CA ALA A 80 -0.13 1.80 -2.10
C ALA A 80 1.07 1.93 -1.16
N THR A 81 1.96 2.90 -1.40
CA THR A 81 3.14 3.09 -0.54
C THR A 81 2.80 3.61 0.84
N GLN A 82 1.73 4.40 0.95
CA GLN A 82 1.14 4.77 2.25
C GLN A 82 0.65 3.54 3.04
N LEU A 83 -0.03 2.58 2.39
CA LEU A 83 -0.47 1.36 3.06
C LEU A 83 0.69 0.41 3.40
N THR A 84 1.73 0.37 2.56
CA THR A 84 2.97 -0.33 2.87
C THR A 84 3.64 0.24 4.12
N GLY A 85 3.74 1.57 4.23
CA GLY A 85 4.27 2.24 5.41
C GLY A 85 3.43 1.97 6.66
N LEU A 86 2.09 1.92 6.55
CA LEU A 86 1.22 1.51 7.64
C LEU A 86 1.51 0.08 8.09
N ASN A 87 1.62 -0.87 7.15
CA ASN A 87 1.90 -2.28 7.48
C ASN A 87 3.27 -2.43 8.16
N TRP A 88 4.28 -1.70 7.68
CA TRP A 88 5.58 -1.65 8.31
C TRP A 88 5.50 -1.13 9.75
N TYR A 89 4.77 -0.04 9.99
CA TYR A 89 4.58 0.51 11.34
C TYR A 89 3.89 -0.48 12.29
N LEU A 90 2.83 -1.15 11.81
CA LEU A 90 2.13 -2.16 12.60
C LEU A 90 3.10 -3.25 13.05
N ARG A 91 3.88 -3.79 12.12
CA ARG A 91 4.79 -4.90 12.37
C ARG A 91 5.96 -4.54 13.27
N ASN A 92 6.60 -3.40 13.00
CA ASN A 92 7.90 -3.07 13.61
C ASN A 92 7.78 -2.24 14.89
N ILE A 93 6.69 -1.49 15.04
CA ILE A 93 6.51 -0.58 16.18
C ILE A 93 5.33 -1.01 17.05
N ALA A 94 4.21 -1.38 16.44
CA ALA A 94 2.96 -1.62 17.18
C ALA A 94 2.73 -3.09 17.57
N ASP A 95 3.67 -3.99 17.26
CA ASP A 95 3.58 -5.45 17.49
C ASP A 95 2.29 -6.07 16.93
N ALA A 96 1.82 -5.55 15.80
CA ALA A 96 0.58 -5.94 15.13
C ALA A 96 0.87 -6.34 13.67
N ASP A 97 0.08 -7.25 13.11
CA ASP A 97 0.34 -7.73 11.74
C ASP A 97 -0.96 -8.04 10.98
N ILE A 98 -0.93 -7.77 9.68
CA ILE A 98 -1.99 -8.17 8.74
C ILE A 98 -1.29 -8.87 7.58
N ASN A 99 -1.59 -10.15 7.38
CA ASN A 99 -1.04 -10.94 6.30
C ASN A 99 -2.10 -11.89 5.73
N TRP A 100 -1.71 -12.69 4.75
CA TRP A 100 -2.62 -13.63 4.08
C TRP A 100 -3.14 -14.75 5.00
N ALA A 101 -2.35 -15.16 6.00
CA ALA A 101 -2.72 -16.19 6.96
C ALA A 101 -3.63 -15.66 8.08
N GLY A 102 -3.77 -14.33 8.22
CA GLY A 102 -4.69 -13.73 9.17
C GLY A 102 -4.26 -12.34 9.65
N ARG A 103 -4.83 -11.92 10.78
CA ARG A 103 -4.59 -10.62 11.38
C ARG A 103 -4.41 -10.73 12.89
N GLN A 104 -3.41 -10.05 13.43
CA GLN A 104 -3.21 -9.84 14.86
C GLN A 104 -3.23 -8.34 15.14
N LEU A 105 -4.30 -7.86 15.78
CA LEU A 105 -4.59 -6.44 16.00
C LEU A 105 -4.75 -6.09 17.49
N ARG A 106 -4.00 -6.77 18.38
CA ARG A 106 -3.93 -6.45 19.82
C ARG A 106 -3.15 -5.16 20.07
N LEU A 107 -3.68 -4.06 19.54
CA LEU A 107 -3.10 -2.73 19.67
C LEU A 107 -3.50 -2.10 21.02
N PRO A 108 -2.60 -1.36 21.67
CA PRO A 108 -2.94 -0.51 22.81
C PRO A 108 -3.97 0.56 22.39
N ALA A 109 -4.62 1.20 23.37
CA ALA A 109 -5.62 2.25 23.12
C ALA A 109 -5.04 3.42 22.29
N HIS A 110 -3.75 3.71 22.47
CA HIS A 110 -3.02 4.72 21.71
C HIS A 110 -1.91 4.07 20.89
N CYS A 111 -1.82 4.44 19.61
CA CYS A 111 -0.68 4.11 18.77
C CYS A 111 0.62 4.57 19.43
N ARG A 112 1.67 3.78 19.33
CA ARG A 112 3.00 4.12 19.86
C ARG A 112 3.63 5.24 19.02
N ALA A 113 4.55 5.99 19.63
CA ALA A 113 5.34 6.97 18.91
C ALA A 113 6.28 6.29 17.90
N SER A 114 6.59 6.99 16.81
CA SER A 114 7.53 6.52 15.78
C SER A 114 8.44 7.69 15.39
N PRO A 115 9.77 7.54 15.49
CA PRO A 115 10.70 8.53 14.95
C PRO A 115 10.51 8.65 13.44
N ALA A 116 10.83 9.80 12.86
CA ALA A 116 10.79 9.97 11.41
C ALA A 116 11.83 9.04 10.78
N GLN A 117 11.36 8.05 10.03
CA GLN A 117 12.16 7.08 9.26
C GLN A 117 11.69 7.12 7.82
#